data_AF-A0A6L3EXT9-F1
#
_entry.id   AF-A0A6L3EXT9-F1
#
_cell.length_a   1.000
_cell.length_b   1.000
_cell.length_c   1.000
_cell.angle_alpha   90.00
_cell.angle_beta   90.00
_cell.angle_gamma   90.00
#
_symmetry.space_group_name_H-M   'P 1'
#
loop_
_entity.id
_entity.type
_entity.pdbx_description
1 polymer ?
#
loop_
_entity_poly.entity_id
_entity_poly.type
_entity_poly.pdbx_seq_one_letter_code
_entity_poly.pdbx_strand_id
1 'polypeptide(L)'
;MSTQAQSLSLNQSQRNCLLQIARAALTAHFQERPFTPPPPVDPDLWQQVGIFVTLWLQDGRDPPPHWPHGHLRGCVGHIQSD
;
A
#
# COMPACT_ATOMS: atom_id res chain seq x y z
N MET A 1 23.73 -7.02 -18.35
CA MET A 1 22.66 -8.01 -18.11
C MET A 1 21.43 -7.24 -17.70
N SER A 2 20.44 -7.14 -18.57
CA SER A 2 19.23 -6.35 -18.31
C SER A 2 18.26 -7.20 -17.51
N THR A 3 18.12 -6.91 -16.21
CA THR A 3 17.10 -7.50 -15.35
C THR A 3 15.74 -7.05 -15.88
N GLN A 4 15.03 -7.93 -16.60
CA GLN A 4 13.62 -7.73 -16.88
C GLN A 4 12.91 -7.65 -15.54
N ALA A 5 12.39 -6.47 -15.19
CA ALA A 5 11.49 -6.32 -14.06
C ALA A 5 10.27 -7.20 -14.33
N GLN A 6 10.22 -8.39 -13.73
CA GLN A 6 8.98 -9.17 -13.68
C GLN A 6 7.96 -8.29 -12.96
N SER A 7 6.94 -7.83 -13.68
CA SER A 7 5.86 -7.09 -13.04
C SER A 7 5.12 -8.05 -12.12
N LEU A 8 5.27 -7.89 -10.80
CA LEU A 8 4.41 -8.59 -9.84
C LEU A 8 2.97 -8.18 -10.12
N SER A 9 2.20 -9.08 -10.73
CA SER A 9 0.78 -8.86 -10.99
C SER A 9 -0.02 -9.40 -9.82
N LEU A 10 -0.33 -8.52 -8.86
CA LEU A 10 -1.20 -8.88 -7.75
C LEU A 10 -2.63 -9.14 -8.22
N ASN A 11 -3.23 -10.24 -7.78
CA ASN A 11 -4.66 -10.50 -7.97
C ASN A 11 -5.51 -9.63 -7.02
N GLN A 12 -6.84 -9.62 -7.21
CA GLN A 12 -7.72 -8.75 -6.41
C GLN A 12 -7.72 -9.08 -4.92
N SER A 13 -7.62 -10.37 -4.56
CA SER A 13 -7.56 -10.81 -3.15
C SER A 13 -6.28 -10.31 -2.47
N GLN A 14 -5.14 -10.46 -3.15
CA GLN A 14 -3.84 -9.98 -2.71
C GLN A 14 -3.83 -8.46 -2.50
N ARG A 15 -4.37 -7.68 -3.46
CA ARG A 15 -4.51 -6.22 -3.34
C ARG A 15 -5.36 -5.84 -2.12
N ASN A 16 -6.50 -6.50 -1.95
CA ASN A 16 -7.38 -6.25 -0.82
C ASN A 16 -6.68 -6.56 0.51
N CYS A 17 -5.94 -7.67 0.60
CA CYS A 17 -5.16 -8.04 1.78
C CYS A 17 -4.14 -6.95 2.15
N LEU A 18 -3.32 -6.51 1.19
CA LEU A 18 -2.33 -5.44 1.42
C LEU A 18 -2.97 -4.12 1.85
N LEU A 19 -4.10 -3.75 1.25
CA LEU A 19 -4.85 -2.54 1.65
C LEU A 19 -5.40 -2.65 3.07
N GLN A 20 -5.86 -3.83 3.49
CA GLN A 20 -6.32 -4.05 4.86
C GLN A 20 -5.17 -3.96 5.87
N ILE A 21 -4.00 -4.52 5.54
CA ILE A 21 -2.79 -4.40 6.37
C ILE A 21 -2.40 -2.93 6.53
N ALA A 22 -2.33 -2.16 5.43
CA ALA A 22 -2.02 -0.74 5.48
C ALA A 22 -3.03 0.06 6.33
N ARG A 23 -4.33 -0.23 6.17
CA ARG A 23 -5.40 0.41 6.96
C ARG A 23 -5.29 0.07 8.45
N ALA A 24 -5.04 -1.20 8.78
CA ALA A 24 -4.91 -1.65 10.16
C ALA A 24 -3.68 -1.03 10.84
N ALA A 25 -2.54 -0.94 10.12
CA ALA A 25 -1.33 -0.30 10.61
C ALA A 25 -1.55 1.19 10.92
N LEU A 26 -2.18 1.93 10.00
CA LEU A 26 -2.53 3.34 10.21
C LEU A 26 -3.48 3.52 11.39
N THR A 27 -4.48 2.65 11.51
CA THR A 27 -5.46 2.69 12.60
C THR A 27 -4.77 2.47 13.95
N ALA A 28 -3.91 1.47 14.06
CA ALA A 28 -3.15 1.20 15.27
C ALA A 28 -2.22 2.38 15.63
N HIS A 29 -1.53 2.97 14.64
CA HIS A 29 -0.70 4.15 14.83
C HIS A 29 -1.48 5.34 15.39
N PHE A 30 -2.63 5.71 14.79
CA PHE A 30 -3.47 6.81 15.29
C PHE A 30 -4.12 6.52 16.65
N GLN A 31 -4.25 5.25 17.03
CA GLN A 31 -4.74 4.84 18.34
C GLN A 31 -3.61 4.71 19.39
N GLU A 32 -2.36 5.00 19.02
CA GLU A 32 -1.17 4.83 19.86
C GLU A 32 -1.02 3.39 20.41
N ARG A 33 -1.39 2.40 19.58
CA ARG A 33 -1.32 0.97 19.93
C ARG A 33 -0.26 0.26 19.09
N PRO A 34 0.37 -0.79 19.65
CA PRO A 34 1.27 -1.63 18.86
C PRO A 34 0.49 -2.29 17.72
N PHE A 35 1.10 -2.33 16.54
CA PHE A 35 0.58 -3.04 15.38
C PHE A 35 1.32 -4.35 15.18
N THR A 36 0.59 -5.46 15.19
CA THR A 36 1.09 -6.76 14.76
C THR A 36 0.29 -7.18 13.54
N PRO A 37 0.88 -7.16 12.32
CA PRO A 37 0.16 -7.61 11.14
C PRO A 37 -0.17 -9.10 11.28
N PRO A 38 -1.40 -9.53 10.92
CA PRO A 38 -1.65 -10.95 10.73
C PRO A 38 -0.76 -11.45 9.58
N PRO A 39 -0.22 -12.67 9.66
CA PRO A 39 0.53 -13.25 8.56
C PRO A 39 -0.34 -13.28 7.30
N PRO A 40 0.15 -12.81 6.13
CA PRO A 40 -0.57 -12.96 4.88
C PRO A 40 -0.92 -14.44 4.65
N VAL A 41 -2.18 -14.70 4.33
CA VAL A 41 -2.68 -16.05 4.01
C VAL A 41 -2.08 -16.56 2.70
N ASP A 42 -1.79 -15.64 1.78
CA ASP A 42 -1.21 -15.93 0.48
C ASP A 42 0.33 -15.94 0.58
N PRO A 43 1.00 -17.07 0.24
CA PRO A 43 2.46 -17.18 0.31
C PRO A 43 3.18 -16.19 -0.60
N ASP A 44 2.57 -15.77 -1.72
CA ASP A 44 3.21 -14.83 -2.66
C ASP A 44 3.40 -13.44 -2.06
N LEU A 45 2.60 -13.07 -1.06
CA LEU A 45 2.71 -11.79 -0.35
C LEU A 45 3.91 -11.73 0.61
N TRP A 46 4.61 -12.84 0.83
CA TRP A 46 5.86 -12.88 1.59
C TRP A 46 7.09 -12.56 0.76
N GLN A 47 6.95 -12.46 -0.57
CA GLN A 47 8.04 -12.07 -1.43
C GLN A 47 8.52 -10.66 -1.05
N GLN A 48 9.83 -10.50 -0.87
CA GLN A 48 10.43 -9.19 -0.64
C GLN A 48 10.35 -8.36 -1.92
N VAL A 49 9.62 -7.26 -1.85
CA VAL A 49 9.39 -6.34 -2.96
C VAL A 49 9.36 -4.90 -2.44
N GLY A 50 9.67 -3.94 -3.32
CA GLY A 50 9.41 -2.53 -3.03
C GLY A 50 7.91 -2.23 -3.01
N ILE A 51 7.46 -1.41 -2.06
CA ILE A 51 6.05 -1.05 -1.91
C ILE A 51 5.89 0.43 -1.56
N PHE A 52 4.84 1.05 -2.09
CA PHE A 52 4.41 2.40 -1.75
C PHE A 52 2.97 2.38 -1.26
N VAL A 53 2.67 3.17 -0.24
CA VAL A 53 1.32 3.42 0.29
C VAL A 53 1.00 4.89 0.06
N THR A 54 -0.08 5.15 -0.68
CA THR A 54 -0.58 6.51 -0.95
C THR A 54 -1.92 6.72 -0.26
N LEU A 55 -2.08 7.85 0.42
CA LEU A 55 -3.32 8.29 1.04
C LEU A 55 -3.93 9.42 0.23
N TRP A 56 -5.22 9.28 -0.07
CA TRP A 56 -6.03 10.28 -0.76
C TRP A 56 -7.14 10.77 0.18
N LEU A 57 -7.39 12.08 0.17
CA LEU A 57 -8.51 12.70 0.88
C LEU A 57 -9.74 12.72 -0.03
N GLN A 58 -10.86 12.26 0.54
CA GLN A 58 -12.20 12.41 -0.02
C GLN A 58 -12.99 13.35 0.89
N ASP A 59 -12.76 14.65 0.73
CA ASP A 59 -13.38 15.71 1.53
C ASP A 59 -14.56 16.40 0.81
N GLY A 60 -15.05 15.79 -0.28
CA GLY A 60 -16.17 16.30 -1.08
C GLY A 60 -15.81 17.47 -2.00
N ARG A 61 -14.53 17.85 -2.09
CA ARG A 61 -14.03 18.84 -3.04
C ARG A 61 -13.71 18.18 -4.38
N ASP A 62 -13.82 18.97 -5.46
CA ASP A 62 -13.44 18.51 -6.78
C ASP A 62 -11.93 18.20 -6.82
N PRO A 63 -11.53 16.98 -7.19
CA PRO A 63 -10.12 16.65 -7.30
C PRO A 63 -9.45 17.47 -8.41
N PRO A 64 -8.15 17.77 -8.27
CA PRO A 64 -7.38 18.35 -9.36
C PRO A 64 -7.42 17.43 -10.61
N PRO A 65 -7.38 17.98 -11.83
CA PRO A 65 -7.46 17.18 -13.06
C PRO A 65 -6.38 16.09 -13.18
N HIS A 66 -5.25 16.28 -12.50
CA HIS A 66 -4.11 15.37 -12.50
C HIS A 66 -4.18 14.30 -11.39
N TRP A 67 -5.16 14.37 -10.49
CA TRP A 67 -5.33 13.45 -9.35
C TRP A 67 -6.75 12.88 -9.29
N PRO A 68 -7.07 11.86 -10.12
CA PRO A 68 -8.45 11.36 -10.26
C PRO A 68 -9.01 10.70 -8.99
N HIS A 69 -8.18 10.46 -7.98
CA HIS A 69 -8.55 9.73 -6.76
C HIS A 69 -8.88 10.63 -5.56
N GLY A 70 -8.79 11.95 -5.70
CA GLY A 70 -8.97 12.91 -4.62
C GLY A 70 -7.75 13.81 -4.42
N HIS A 71 -7.73 14.55 -3.31
CA HIS A 71 -6.55 15.34 -2.95
C HIS A 71 -5.48 14.44 -2.33
N LEU A 72 -4.24 14.52 -2.81
CA LEU A 72 -3.13 13.76 -2.21
C LEU A 72 -2.92 14.19 -0.76
N ARG A 73 -2.90 13.22 0.16
CA ARG A 73 -2.62 13.45 1.59
C ARG A 73 -1.21 13.08 2.00
N GLY A 74 -0.63 12.08 1.35
CA GLY A 74 0.71 11.61 1.62
C GLY A 74 1.04 10.35 0.85
N CYS A 75 2.32 10.13 0.60
CA CYS A 75 2.85 8.92 -0.03
C CYS A 75 4.16 8.55 0.66
N VAL A 76 4.27 7.31 1.10
CA VAL A 76 5.49 6.75 1.70
C VAL A 76 5.73 5.38 1.07
N GLY A 77 6.99 5.05 0.83
CA GLY A 77 7.34 3.72 0.35
C GLY A 77 8.69 3.26 0.83
N HIS A 78 8.91 1.96 0.67
CA HIS A 78 10.19 1.32 0.85
C HIS A 78 10.60 0.77 -0.51
N ILE A 79 11.75 1.21 -0.99
CA ILE A 79 12.39 0.63 -2.17
C ILE A 79 13.17 -0.57 -1.67
N GLN A 80 12.99 -1.73 -2.31
CA GLN A 80 13.81 -2.90 -2.01
C GLN A 80 15.28 -2.54 -2.23
N SER A 81 16.07 -2.55 -1.16
CA SER A 81 17.53 -2.53 -1.24
C SER A 81 18.04 -3.96 -1.35
N ASP A 82 18.88 -4.21 -2.34
CA ASP A 82 19.58 -5.49 -2.57
C ASP A 82 20.35 -5.98 -1.32
#